data_AF-A0A536KDF1-F1
#
_entry.id   AF-A0A536KDF1-F1
#
_cell.length_a   1.000
_cell.length_b   1.000
_cell.length_c   1.000
_cell.angle_alpha   90.00
_cell.angle_beta   90.00
_cell.angle_gamma   90.00
#
_symmetry.space_group_name_H-M   'P 1'
#
loop_
_entity.id
_entity.type
_entity.pdbx_description
1 polymer ?
#
loop_
_entity_poly.entity_id
_entity_poly.type
_entity_poly.pdbx_seq_one_letter_code
_entity_poly.pdbx_strand_id
1 'polypeptide(L)'
;MTGVVAVLITTFLASAVEAIEMVTIVIGVGATRGWRSTLIGAASGFGVLAVVVVVLGAALSQVPIGPLRLIVGALLLTFGLQWFRKGIMRVAARGLAGIGGQDPHEVAEWTGPGMDWTAWFLAFKGVVLEGLEVAFIVVTFGAGSNQLGTAVVSGIGAIVIVGAVGFSLHQTVRRIPRSLLQLIVGVLLSTFGSFWAIEGLGIEWPGGDAAIPGLLILYAATAATYITLERNRALGLRPAA
;
A
#
# COMPACT_ATOMS: atom_id res chain seq x y z
N MET A 1 9.59 -25.32 8.41
CA MET A 1 10.46 -24.44 7.59
C MET A 1 9.69 -23.68 6.49
N THR A 2 8.47 -24.07 6.11
CA THR A 2 7.70 -23.45 5.01
C THR A 2 7.00 -22.13 5.36
N GLY A 3 6.66 -21.87 6.63
CA GLY A 3 5.97 -20.64 7.05
C GLY A 3 6.86 -19.38 7.10
N VAL A 4 8.13 -19.52 7.49
CA VAL A 4 9.04 -18.37 7.69
C VAL A 4 9.37 -17.69 6.37
N VAL A 5 9.70 -18.47 5.34
CA VAL A 5 10.02 -17.95 4.01
C VAL A 5 8.81 -17.28 3.39
N ALA A 6 7.61 -17.84 3.57
CA ALA A 6 6.37 -17.24 3.10
C ALA A 6 6.13 -15.87 3.74
N VAL A 7 6.17 -15.77 5.08
CA VAL A 7 6.02 -14.50 5.81
C VAL A 7 7.08 -13.49 5.38
N LEU A 8 8.32 -13.95 5.20
CA LEU A 8 9.43 -13.09 4.84
C LEU A 8 9.19 -12.46 3.46
N ILE A 9 8.86 -13.27 2.45
CA ILE A 9 8.61 -12.82 1.07
C ILE A 9 7.35 -11.96 0.99
N THR A 10 6.23 -12.40 1.57
CA THR A 10 4.95 -11.67 1.45
C THR A 10 5.02 -10.33 2.16
N THR A 11 5.57 -10.29 3.37
CA THR A 11 5.73 -9.04 4.13
C THR A 11 6.71 -8.10 3.44
N PHE A 12 7.81 -8.62 2.88
CA PHE A 12 8.78 -7.80 2.15
C PHE A 12 8.17 -7.20 0.89
N LEU A 13 7.54 -8.01 0.04
CA LEU A 13 6.95 -7.54 -1.21
C LEU A 13 5.81 -6.54 -0.96
N ALA A 14 4.94 -6.80 0.02
CA ALA A 14 3.87 -5.87 0.38
C ALA A 14 4.45 -4.56 0.93
N SER A 15 5.39 -4.62 1.87
CA SER A 15 6.04 -3.43 2.43
C SER A 15 6.87 -2.67 1.39
N ALA A 16 7.39 -3.34 0.36
CA ALA A 16 8.17 -2.71 -0.70
C ALA A 16 7.30 -1.80 -1.58
N VAL A 17 6.02 -2.12 -1.79
CA VAL A 17 5.10 -1.25 -2.53
C VAL A 17 4.90 0.08 -1.79
N GLU A 18 4.62 0.02 -0.49
CA GLU A 18 4.44 1.23 0.32
C GLU A 18 5.75 2.01 0.49
N ALA A 19 6.89 1.31 0.61
CA ALA A 19 8.20 1.95 0.60
C ALA A 19 8.49 2.67 -0.72
N ILE A 20 8.04 2.14 -1.87
CA ILE A 20 8.18 2.80 -3.17
C ILE A 20 7.34 4.09 -3.20
N GLU A 21 6.10 4.05 -2.72
CA GLU A 21 5.24 5.25 -2.66
C GLU A 21 5.86 6.31 -1.76
N MET A 22 6.33 5.92 -0.58
CA MET A 22 7.04 6.77 0.37
C MET A 22 8.24 7.46 -0.27
N VAL A 23 9.11 6.68 -0.91
CA VAL A 23 10.33 7.18 -1.56
C VAL A 23 9.99 8.09 -2.74
N THR A 24 8.94 7.76 -3.50
CA THR A 24 8.49 8.57 -4.63
C THR A 24 7.99 9.94 -4.17
N ILE A 25 7.26 10.01 -3.05
CA ILE A 25 6.82 11.27 -2.45
C ILE A 25 8.05 12.09 -2.01
N VAL A 26 8.95 11.50 -1.22
CA VAL A 26 10.13 12.21 -0.69
C VAL A 26 11.02 12.74 -1.83
N ILE A 27 11.28 11.93 -2.86
CA ILE A 27 12.06 12.36 -4.03
C ILE A 27 11.31 13.43 -4.83
N GLY A 28 10.01 13.27 -5.04
CA GLY A 28 9.17 14.22 -5.77
C GLY A 28 9.15 15.59 -5.12
N VAL A 29 8.96 15.64 -3.80
CA VAL A 29 8.98 16.88 -3.02
C VAL A 29 10.40 17.46 -2.94
N GLY A 30 11.41 16.61 -2.71
CA GLY A 30 12.81 17.05 -2.64
C GLY A 30 13.30 17.68 -3.94
N ALA A 31 12.89 17.12 -5.08
CA ALA A 31 13.25 17.62 -6.41
C ALA A 31 12.50 18.91 -6.82
N THR A 32 11.36 19.22 -6.20
CA THR A 32 10.52 20.38 -6.59
C THR A 32 10.54 21.53 -5.59
N ARG A 33 10.76 21.23 -4.29
CA ARG A 33 10.69 22.22 -3.19
C ARG A 33 11.95 22.27 -2.32
N GLY A 34 12.96 21.48 -2.67
CA GLY A 34 14.26 21.46 -2.00
C GLY A 34 14.41 20.35 -0.96
N TRP A 35 15.63 19.83 -0.88
CA TRP A 35 15.95 18.63 -0.09
C TRP A 35 16.00 18.87 1.42
N ARG A 36 16.37 20.06 1.88
CA ARG A 36 16.54 20.35 3.32
C ARG A 36 15.23 20.15 4.09
N SER A 37 14.19 20.88 3.70
CA SER A 37 12.87 20.82 4.35
C SER A 37 12.23 19.45 4.20
N THR A 38 12.41 18.83 3.03
CA THR A 38 11.89 17.49 2.71
C THR A 38 12.50 16.40 3.59
N LEU A 39 13.83 16.38 3.74
CA LEU A 39 14.52 15.38 4.56
C LEU A 39 14.20 15.55 6.05
N ILE A 40 14.07 16.79 6.53
CA ILE A 40 13.63 17.07 7.90
C ILE A 40 12.19 16.60 8.11
N GLY A 41 11.30 16.82 7.12
CA GLY A 41 9.95 16.29 7.10
C GLY A 41 9.93 14.78 7.20
N ALA A 42 10.66 14.09 6.32
CA ALA A 42 10.78 12.64 6.32
C ALA A 42 11.34 12.09 7.65
N ALA A 43 12.43 12.66 8.17
CA ALA A 43 13.03 12.24 9.42
C ALA A 43 12.07 12.41 10.62
N SER A 44 11.38 13.55 10.68
CA SER A 44 10.36 13.79 11.72
C SER A 44 9.18 12.83 11.59
N GLY A 45 8.79 12.47 10.37
CA GLY A 45 7.77 11.47 10.09
C GLY A 45 8.15 10.08 10.61
N PHE A 46 9.38 9.63 10.34
CA PHE A 46 9.89 8.37 10.89
C PHE A 46 9.95 8.41 12.43
N GLY A 47 10.33 9.54 13.03
CA GLY A 47 10.33 9.71 14.48
C GLY A 47 8.94 9.55 15.09
N VAL A 48 7.93 10.22 14.53
CA VAL A 48 6.53 10.09 14.98
C VAL A 48 6.01 8.67 14.75
N LEU A 49 6.28 8.10 13.58
CA LEU A 49 5.88 6.73 13.26
C LEU A 49 6.45 5.73 14.25
N ALA A 50 7.73 5.85 14.63
CA ALA A 50 8.35 4.99 15.63
C ALA A 50 7.62 5.07 16.98
N VAL A 51 7.27 6.27 17.44
CA VAL A 51 6.48 6.47 18.67
C VAL A 51 5.11 5.82 18.54
N VAL A 52 4.40 6.06 17.42
CA VAL A 52 3.08 5.48 17.17
C VAL A 52 3.13 3.96 17.18
N VAL A 53 4.11 3.35 16.49
CA VAL A 53 4.27 1.90 16.43
C VAL A 53 4.58 1.30 17.80
N VAL A 54 5.42 1.94 18.62
CA VAL A 54 5.70 1.48 19.98
C VAL A 54 4.45 1.55 20.86
N VAL A 55 3.72 2.67 20.81
CA VAL A 55 2.51 2.88 21.62
C VAL A 55 1.39 1.93 21.19
N LEU A 56 1.09 1.86 19.88
CA LEU A 56 0.08 0.93 19.36
C LEU A 56 0.49 -0.52 19.58
N GLY A 57 1.76 -0.87 19.35
CA GLY A 57 2.25 -2.23 19.56
C GLY A 57 2.08 -2.69 21.00
N ALA A 58 2.42 -1.81 21.96
CA ALA A 58 2.19 -2.07 23.38
C ALA A 58 0.69 -2.20 23.70
N ALA A 59 -0.16 -1.30 23.18
CA ALA A 59 -1.60 -1.34 23.40
C ALA A 59 -2.26 -2.60 22.79
N LEU A 60 -1.85 -2.98 21.57
CA LEU A 60 -2.38 -4.14 20.84
C LEU A 60 -1.95 -5.47 21.47
N SER A 61 -0.82 -5.53 22.19
CA SER A 61 -0.40 -6.74 22.91
C SER A 61 -1.39 -7.19 24.01
N GLN A 62 -2.26 -6.28 24.45
CA GLN A 62 -3.27 -6.53 25.48
C GLN A 62 -4.64 -6.91 24.89
N VAL A 63 -4.79 -6.87 23.55
CA VAL A 63 -6.07 -7.08 22.87
C VAL A 63 -6.15 -8.51 22.34
N PRO A 64 -7.22 -9.28 22.65
CA PRO A 64 -7.42 -10.61 22.08
C PRO A 64 -7.43 -10.58 20.54
N ILE A 65 -6.83 -11.59 19.91
CA ILE A 65 -6.62 -11.66 18.45
C ILE A 65 -7.94 -11.68 17.66
N GLY A 66 -9.04 -12.21 18.24
CA GLY A 66 -10.34 -12.30 17.57
C GLY A 66 -10.93 -10.93 17.15
N PRO A 67 -11.21 -10.02 18.09
CA PRO A 67 -11.68 -8.66 17.78
C PRO A 67 -10.73 -7.90 16.85
N LEU A 68 -9.42 -8.07 17.03
CA LEU A 68 -8.42 -7.43 16.20
C LEU A 68 -8.51 -7.90 14.74
N ARG A 69 -8.66 -9.21 14.50
CA ARG A 69 -8.84 -9.79 13.16
C ARG A 69 -10.09 -9.25 12.46
N LEU A 70 -11.20 -9.06 13.19
CA LEU A 70 -12.42 -8.47 12.64
C LEU A 70 -12.20 -7.00 12.23
N ILE A 71 -11.62 -6.18 13.12
CA ILE A 71 -11.39 -4.76 12.86
C ILE A 71 -10.42 -4.59 11.69
N VAL A 72 -9.30 -5.32 11.69
CA VAL A 72 -8.32 -5.27 10.61
C VAL A 72 -8.92 -5.79 9.31
N GLY A 73 -9.65 -6.91 9.33
CA GLY A 73 -10.35 -7.43 8.15
C GLY A 73 -11.33 -6.42 7.56
N ALA A 74 -12.14 -5.76 8.40
CA ALA A 74 -13.08 -4.75 7.96
C ALA A 74 -12.38 -3.51 7.37
N LEU A 75 -11.30 -3.03 7.99
CA LEU A 75 -10.51 -1.91 7.47
C LEU A 75 -9.86 -2.26 6.13
N LEU A 76 -9.18 -3.40 6.05
CA LEU A 76 -8.58 -3.92 4.81
C LEU A 76 -9.61 -4.05 3.70
N LEU A 77 -10.81 -4.56 4.01
CA LEU A 77 -11.87 -4.69 3.03
C LEU A 77 -12.38 -3.32 2.55
N THR A 78 -12.58 -2.38 3.47
CA THR A 78 -13.11 -1.05 3.13
C THR A 78 -12.13 -0.25 2.28
N PHE A 79 -10.86 -0.20 2.68
CA PHE A 79 -9.79 0.44 1.90
C PHE A 79 -9.51 -0.31 0.60
N GLY A 80 -9.48 -1.65 0.66
CA GLY A 80 -9.31 -2.53 -0.48
C GLY A 80 -10.36 -2.28 -1.55
N LEU A 81 -11.64 -2.17 -1.19
CA LEU A 81 -12.72 -1.89 -2.13
C LEU A 81 -12.61 -0.48 -2.76
N GLN A 82 -12.17 0.52 -2.00
CA GLN A 82 -11.91 1.87 -2.54
C GLN A 82 -10.78 1.85 -3.57
N TRP A 83 -9.68 1.17 -3.26
CA TRP A 83 -8.53 1.05 -4.15
C TRP A 83 -8.85 0.17 -5.36
N PHE A 84 -9.58 -0.92 -5.15
CA PHE A 84 -10.07 -1.82 -6.20
C PHE A 84 -10.91 -1.06 -7.22
N ARG A 85 -11.89 -0.28 -6.77
CA ARG A 85 -12.68 0.58 -7.66
C ARG A 85 -11.80 1.58 -8.42
N LYS A 86 -10.90 2.29 -7.73
CA LYS A 86 -10.00 3.28 -8.37
C LYS A 86 -9.04 2.61 -9.36
N GLY A 87 -8.55 1.41 -9.06
CA GLY A 87 -7.66 0.62 -9.92
C GLY A 87 -8.37 0.18 -11.19
N ILE A 88 -9.57 -0.40 -11.07
CA ILE A 88 -10.42 -0.78 -12.21
C ILE A 88 -10.65 0.42 -13.13
N MET A 89 -11.10 1.56 -12.59
CA MET A 89 -11.37 2.75 -13.40
C MET A 89 -10.13 3.28 -14.12
N ARG A 90 -8.98 3.31 -13.43
CA ARG A 90 -7.72 3.79 -14.03
C ARG A 90 -7.17 2.84 -15.09
N VAL A 91 -7.24 1.53 -14.86
CA VAL A 91 -6.81 0.53 -15.86
C VAL A 91 -7.76 0.51 -17.05
N ALA A 92 -9.07 0.65 -16.83
CA ALA A 92 -10.05 0.76 -17.93
C ALA A 92 -9.79 2.00 -18.80
N ALA A 93 -9.51 3.15 -18.18
CA ALA A 93 -9.29 4.40 -18.90
C ALA A 93 -7.92 4.50 -19.59
N ARG A 94 -6.85 3.97 -18.96
CA ARG A 94 -5.44 4.25 -19.37
C ARG A 94 -4.62 3.00 -19.63
N GLY A 95 -5.21 1.81 -19.55
CA GLY A 95 -4.51 0.53 -19.67
C GLY A 95 -3.67 0.16 -18.44
N LEU A 96 -3.06 -1.03 -18.49
CA LEU A 96 -2.25 -1.58 -17.40
C LEU A 96 -0.96 -0.77 -17.16
N ALA A 97 -0.39 -0.16 -18.20
CA ALA A 97 0.82 0.65 -18.07
C ALA A 97 0.55 1.99 -17.38
N GLY A 98 -0.66 2.55 -17.54
CA GLY A 98 -0.95 3.94 -17.20
C GLY A 98 -0.07 4.90 -18.02
N ILE A 99 -0.57 6.10 -18.32
CA ILE A 99 0.33 7.13 -18.85
C ILE A 99 1.21 7.53 -17.66
N GLY A 100 2.50 7.20 -17.73
CA GLY A 100 3.52 7.74 -16.85
C GLY A 100 3.55 9.25 -17.06
N GLY A 101 2.82 9.98 -16.23
CA GLY A 101 2.65 11.41 -16.37
C GLY A 101 2.27 11.96 -15.03
N GLN A 102 3.21 12.67 -14.42
CA GLN A 102 2.97 13.62 -13.35
C GLN A 102 1.68 14.39 -13.66
N ASP A 103 0.80 14.61 -12.67
CA ASP A 103 -0.01 15.82 -12.72
C ASP A 103 1.00 16.99 -12.62
N PRO A 104 1.23 17.78 -13.69
CA PRO A 104 2.24 18.83 -13.71
C PRO A 104 1.72 20.13 -13.10
N HIS A 105 0.50 20.12 -12.55
CA HIS A 105 -0.08 21.27 -11.91
C HIS A 105 0.17 21.21 -10.41
N GLU A 106 0.69 22.32 -9.90
CA GLU A 106 0.89 22.63 -8.49
C GLU A 106 2.09 21.99 -7.82
N VAL A 107 3.28 22.48 -8.15
CA VAL A 107 4.20 22.97 -7.11
C VAL A 107 5.14 23.96 -7.78
N ALA A 108 4.91 25.25 -7.58
CA ALA A 108 5.90 26.27 -7.91
C ALA A 108 7.17 26.01 -7.10
N GLU A 109 8.33 26.08 -7.77
CA GLU A 109 9.64 25.99 -7.14
C GLU A 109 9.74 27.07 -6.05
N TRP A 110 9.93 26.65 -4.81
CA TRP A 110 9.93 27.57 -3.69
C TRP A 110 11.29 28.27 -3.60
N THR A 111 11.29 29.59 -3.85
CA THR A 111 12.48 30.45 -3.87
C THR A 111 12.64 31.31 -2.60
N GLY A 112 11.80 31.09 -1.58
CA GLY A 112 11.82 31.86 -0.35
C GLY A 112 13.02 31.53 0.56
N PRO A 113 13.50 32.48 1.37
CA PRO A 113 14.47 32.17 2.42
C PRO A 113 13.80 31.41 3.59
N GLY A 114 14.45 30.36 4.11
CA GLY A 114 14.05 29.67 5.36
C GLY A 114 13.66 28.19 5.20
N MET A 115 12.68 27.73 5.97
CA MET A 115 12.11 26.39 5.88
C MET A 115 10.86 26.39 5.00
N ASP A 116 10.79 25.50 4.01
CA ASP A 116 9.54 25.24 3.28
C ASP A 116 8.68 24.30 4.11
N TRP A 117 7.75 24.87 4.86
CA TRP A 117 6.77 24.12 5.65
C TRP A 117 5.87 23.23 4.80
N THR A 118 5.63 23.57 3.54
CA THR A 118 4.83 22.75 2.61
C THR A 118 5.60 21.49 2.24
N ALA A 119 6.88 21.64 1.90
CA ALA A 119 7.76 20.51 1.61
C ALA A 119 7.93 19.60 2.83
N TRP A 120 8.13 20.21 4.00
CA TRP A 120 8.19 19.49 5.28
C TRP A 120 6.91 18.69 5.53
N PHE A 121 5.74 19.32 5.44
CA PHE A 121 4.45 18.69 5.75
C PHE A 121 4.10 17.58 4.76
N LEU A 122 4.39 17.78 3.47
CA LEU A 122 4.10 16.80 2.43
C LEU A 122 4.99 15.55 2.57
N ALA A 123 6.28 15.75 2.85
CA ALA A 123 7.20 14.64 3.13
C ALA A 123 6.88 13.94 4.46
N PHE A 124 6.58 14.70 5.52
CA PHE A 124 6.15 14.18 6.82
C PHE A 124 4.91 13.29 6.67
N LYS A 125 3.86 13.81 6.01
CA LYS A 125 2.63 13.05 5.79
C LYS A 125 2.86 11.82 4.94
N GLY A 126 3.64 11.92 3.87
CA GLY A 126 4.00 10.78 3.05
C GLY A 126 4.64 9.68 3.90
N VAL A 127 5.69 10.01 4.67
CA VAL A 127 6.37 9.02 5.51
C VAL A 127 5.45 8.44 6.59
N VAL A 128 4.64 9.25 7.27
CA VAL A 128 3.74 8.76 8.32
C VAL A 128 2.65 7.86 7.74
N LEU A 129 2.01 8.24 6.63
CA LEU A 129 0.92 7.48 6.04
C LEU A 129 1.43 6.15 5.46
N GLU A 130 2.39 6.20 4.54
CA GLU A 130 2.92 4.99 3.91
C GLU A 130 3.62 4.09 4.95
N GLY A 131 4.30 4.68 5.94
CA GLY A 131 4.96 3.94 7.00
C GLY A 131 3.98 3.27 7.99
N LEU A 132 2.81 3.88 8.22
CA LEU A 132 1.73 3.25 8.99
C LEU A 132 1.16 2.04 8.25
N GLU A 133 1.02 2.12 6.93
CA GLU A 133 0.59 0.98 6.10
C GLU A 133 1.60 -0.17 6.17
N VAL A 134 2.91 0.12 6.10
CA VAL A 134 3.95 -0.89 6.37
C VAL A 134 3.79 -1.51 7.76
N ALA A 135 3.54 -0.69 8.80
CA ALA A 135 3.34 -1.21 10.15
C ALA A 135 2.11 -2.13 10.23
N PHE A 136 1.01 -1.79 9.56
CA PHE A 136 -0.17 -2.65 9.48
C PHE A 136 0.12 -3.96 8.75
N ILE A 137 0.84 -3.94 7.63
CA ILE A 137 1.27 -5.13 6.89
C ILE A 137 2.11 -6.06 7.79
N VAL A 138 3.08 -5.49 8.50
CA VAL A 138 3.96 -6.23 9.42
C VAL A 138 3.17 -6.88 10.55
N VAL A 139 2.26 -6.13 11.18
CA VAL A 139 1.40 -6.67 12.26
C VAL A 139 0.46 -7.73 11.72
N THR A 140 -0.14 -7.51 10.56
CA THR A 140 -1.04 -8.43 9.86
C THR A 140 -0.34 -9.77 9.62
N PHE A 141 0.69 -9.80 8.77
CA PHE A 141 1.35 -11.07 8.43
C PHE A 141 2.13 -11.66 9.60
N GLY A 142 2.74 -10.81 10.43
CA GLY A 142 3.50 -11.25 11.59
C GLY A 142 2.63 -11.86 12.69
N ALA A 143 1.54 -11.21 13.08
CA ALA A 143 0.62 -11.74 14.09
C ALA A 143 -0.17 -12.94 13.55
N GLY A 144 -0.64 -12.87 12.29
CA GLY A 144 -1.40 -13.93 11.65
C GLY A 144 -0.63 -15.26 11.52
N SER A 145 0.70 -15.21 11.44
CA SER A 145 1.57 -16.39 11.35
C SER A 145 2.42 -16.65 12.61
N ASN A 146 2.13 -15.95 13.72
CA ASN A 146 2.89 -15.99 14.98
C ASN A 146 4.41 -15.79 14.81
N GLN A 147 4.79 -14.93 13.86
CA GLN A 147 6.17 -14.68 13.42
C GLN A 147 6.43 -13.17 13.26
N LEU A 148 6.05 -12.39 14.28
CA LEU A 148 6.22 -10.94 14.29
C LEU A 148 7.68 -10.51 14.06
N GLY A 149 8.66 -11.20 14.65
CA GLY A 149 10.08 -10.89 14.46
C GLY A 149 10.51 -10.96 12.98
N THR A 150 10.10 -12.01 12.28
CA THR A 150 10.38 -12.19 10.84
C THR A 150 9.72 -11.09 10.01
N ALA A 151 8.45 -10.78 10.29
CA ALA A 151 7.71 -9.73 9.59
C ALA A 151 8.35 -8.34 9.79
N VAL A 152 8.78 -8.02 11.01
CA VAL A 152 9.48 -6.76 11.32
C VAL A 152 10.77 -6.65 10.53
N VAL A 153 11.59 -7.70 10.50
CA VAL A 153 12.84 -7.71 9.71
C VAL A 153 12.55 -7.51 8.22
N SER A 154 11.51 -8.14 7.69
CA SER A 154 11.08 -7.95 6.30
C SER A 154 10.61 -6.52 6.00
N GLY A 155 9.79 -5.94 6.88
CA GLY A 155 9.27 -4.57 6.70
C GLY A 155 10.39 -3.54 6.74
N ILE A 156 11.29 -3.63 7.73
CA ILE A 156 12.48 -2.77 7.82
C ILE A 156 13.38 -2.98 6.60
N GLY A 157 13.61 -4.24 6.20
CA GLY A 157 14.40 -4.59 5.03
C GLY A 157 13.85 -3.96 3.76
N ALA A 158 12.51 -3.96 3.58
CA ALA A 158 11.86 -3.32 2.45
C ALA A 158 12.12 -1.81 2.44
N ILE A 159 11.91 -1.12 3.57
CA ILE A 159 12.16 0.34 3.67
C ILE A 159 13.62 0.67 3.35
N VAL A 160 14.58 -0.09 3.91
CA VAL A 160 16.02 0.17 3.71
C VAL A 160 16.43 -0.11 2.25
N ILE A 161 16.06 -1.27 1.71
CA ILE A 161 16.44 -1.67 0.35
C ILE A 161 15.79 -0.75 -0.68
N VAL A 162 14.48 -0.52 -0.58
CA VAL A 162 13.76 0.34 -1.52
C VAL A 162 14.21 1.80 -1.37
N GLY A 163 14.44 2.27 -0.14
CA GLY A 163 15.01 3.59 0.12
C GLY A 163 16.36 3.79 -0.57
N ALA A 164 17.28 2.85 -0.38
CA ALA A 164 18.60 2.89 -1.00
C ALA A 164 18.52 2.84 -2.54
N VAL A 165 17.69 1.93 -3.07
CA VAL A 165 17.51 1.77 -4.52
C VAL A 165 16.83 2.99 -5.13
N GLY A 166 15.78 3.53 -4.51
CA GLY A 166 15.04 4.67 -5.03
C GLY A 166 15.85 5.96 -4.97
N PHE A 167 16.69 6.17 -3.96
CA PHE A 167 17.63 7.28 -3.93
C PHE A 167 18.68 7.16 -5.05
N SER A 168 19.15 5.93 -5.33
CA SER A 168 20.14 5.66 -6.38
C SER A 168 19.57 5.68 -7.81
N LEU A 169 18.30 5.27 -8.00
CA LEU A 169 17.66 5.05 -9.30
C LEU A 169 16.41 5.94 -9.52
N HIS A 170 16.39 7.15 -8.96
CA HIS A 170 15.24 8.06 -8.93
C HIS A 170 14.56 8.32 -10.30
N GLN A 171 15.27 8.13 -11.42
CA GLN A 171 14.70 8.22 -12.78
C GLN A 171 13.82 7.02 -13.19
N THR A 172 14.07 5.83 -12.65
CA THR A 172 13.38 4.58 -13.02
C THR A 172 12.09 4.37 -12.24
N VAL A 173 12.03 4.82 -10.98
CA VAL A 173 10.85 4.69 -10.11
C VAL A 173 9.61 5.40 -10.71
N ARG A 174 9.83 6.49 -11.45
CA ARG A 174 8.78 7.21 -12.19
C ARG A 174 8.08 6.38 -13.28
N ARG A 175 8.63 5.21 -13.62
CA ARG A 175 8.12 4.32 -14.68
C ARG A 175 7.23 3.20 -14.15
N ILE A 176 7.02 3.10 -12.83
CA ILE A 176 6.18 2.05 -12.27
C ILE A 176 4.70 2.38 -12.59
N PRO A 177 3.97 1.45 -13.24
CA PRO A 177 2.59 1.68 -13.65
C PRO A 177 1.67 1.80 -12.43
N ARG A 178 1.37 3.05 -12.03
CA ARG A 178 0.60 3.34 -10.81
C ARG A 178 -0.83 2.78 -10.85
N SER A 179 -1.40 2.64 -12.05
CA SER A 179 -2.71 2.01 -12.26
C SER A 179 -2.71 0.52 -11.97
N LEU A 180 -1.65 -0.20 -12.38
CA LEU A 180 -1.50 -1.63 -12.10
C LEU A 180 -1.28 -1.87 -10.61
N LEU A 181 -0.43 -1.08 -9.96
CA LEU A 181 -0.19 -1.20 -8.51
C LEU A 181 -1.49 -1.07 -7.72
N GLN A 182 -2.28 -0.03 -7.98
CA GLN A 182 -3.55 0.17 -7.25
C GLN A 182 -4.58 -0.92 -7.52
N LEU A 183 -4.56 -1.51 -8.72
CA LEU A 183 -5.40 -2.66 -9.01
C LEU A 183 -4.95 -3.89 -8.22
N ILE A 184 -3.65 -4.21 -8.24
CA ILE A 184 -3.08 -5.35 -7.51
C ILE A 184 -3.32 -5.20 -6.01
N VAL A 185 -2.98 -4.04 -5.44
CA VAL A 185 -3.17 -3.75 -4.02
C VAL A 185 -4.66 -3.81 -3.67
N GLY A 186 -5.53 -3.19 -4.47
CA GLY A 186 -6.98 -3.25 -4.25
C GLY A 186 -7.52 -4.69 -4.26
N VAL A 187 -7.05 -5.54 -5.17
CA VAL A 187 -7.39 -6.97 -5.22
C VAL A 187 -6.91 -7.68 -3.95
N LEU A 188 -5.63 -7.54 -3.58
CA LEU A 188 -5.04 -8.21 -2.42
C LEU A 188 -5.71 -7.78 -1.11
N LEU A 189 -5.90 -6.48 -0.90
CA LEU A 189 -6.57 -5.95 0.29
C LEU A 189 -8.03 -6.43 0.38
N SER A 190 -8.75 -6.49 -0.73
CA SER A 190 -10.13 -7.01 -0.74
C SER A 190 -10.18 -8.52 -0.46
N THR A 191 -9.22 -9.29 -0.99
CA THR A 191 -9.08 -10.73 -0.73
C THR A 191 -8.81 -11.00 0.76
N PHE A 192 -7.75 -10.42 1.33
CA PHE A 192 -7.40 -10.63 2.74
C PHE A 192 -8.41 -10.00 3.69
N GLY A 193 -8.95 -8.82 3.34
CA GLY A 193 -9.98 -8.14 4.10
C GLY A 193 -11.26 -8.98 4.23
N SER A 194 -11.75 -9.54 3.13
CA SER A 194 -12.91 -10.45 3.16
C SER A 194 -12.64 -11.70 3.97
N PHE A 195 -11.48 -12.33 3.78
CA PHE A 195 -11.10 -13.54 4.49
C PHE A 195 -11.08 -13.30 6.01
N TRP A 196 -10.39 -12.26 6.47
CA TRP A 196 -10.26 -11.95 7.90
C TRP A 196 -11.48 -11.31 8.53
N ALA A 197 -12.27 -10.53 7.79
CA ALA A 197 -13.54 -10.04 8.31
C ALA A 197 -14.46 -11.21 8.69
N ILE A 198 -14.53 -12.24 7.85
CA ILE A 198 -15.36 -13.42 8.09
C ILE A 198 -14.77 -14.31 9.20
N GLU A 199 -13.47 -14.58 9.21
CA GLU A 199 -12.85 -15.32 10.34
C GLU A 199 -12.92 -14.55 11.66
N GLY A 200 -12.85 -13.22 11.62
CA GLY A 200 -13.01 -12.35 12.79
C GLY A 200 -14.43 -12.38 13.39
N LEU A 201 -15.43 -12.77 12.60
CA LEU A 201 -16.79 -13.06 13.07
C LEU A 201 -16.92 -14.47 13.69
N GLY A 202 -15.85 -15.26 13.71
CA GLY A 202 -15.86 -16.65 14.17
C GLY A 202 -16.47 -17.62 13.15
N ILE A 203 -16.61 -17.19 11.89
CA ILE A 203 -17.13 -18.02 10.80
C ILE A 203 -15.94 -18.66 10.08
N GLU A 204 -15.91 -19.99 10.05
CA GLU A 204 -14.87 -20.72 9.34
C GLU A 204 -15.13 -20.74 7.83
N TRP A 205 -14.07 -20.52 7.04
CA TRP A 205 -14.17 -20.66 5.59
C TRP A 205 -14.19 -22.13 5.16
N PRO A 206 -15.03 -22.50 4.18
CA PRO A 206 -14.95 -23.82 3.59
C PRO A 206 -13.58 -24.02 2.93
N GLY A 207 -12.77 -24.93 3.48
CA GLY A 207 -11.38 -25.17 3.06
C GLY A 207 -10.32 -24.33 3.78
N GLY A 208 -10.70 -23.56 4.80
CA GLY A 208 -9.78 -22.73 5.59
C GLY A 208 -8.98 -21.75 4.73
N ASP A 209 -7.66 -21.74 4.89
CA ASP A 209 -6.74 -20.88 4.14
C ASP A 209 -6.82 -21.06 2.61
N ALA A 210 -7.34 -22.20 2.12
CA ALA A 210 -7.55 -22.43 0.69
C ALA A 210 -8.62 -21.48 0.09
N ALA A 211 -9.42 -20.81 0.92
CA ALA A 211 -10.35 -19.78 0.46
C ALA A 211 -9.64 -18.52 -0.07
N ILE A 212 -8.42 -18.23 0.38
CA ILE A 212 -7.64 -17.05 -0.05
C ILE A 212 -7.39 -17.05 -1.57
N PRO A 213 -6.83 -18.10 -2.19
CA PRO A 213 -6.67 -18.14 -3.64
C PRO A 213 -8.01 -18.13 -4.39
N GLY A 214 -9.08 -18.71 -3.82
CA GLY A 214 -10.43 -18.63 -4.40
C GLY A 214 -10.96 -17.19 -4.45
N LEU A 215 -10.84 -16.45 -3.34
CA LEU A 215 -11.20 -15.04 -3.25
C LEU A 215 -10.32 -14.17 -4.16
N LEU A 216 -9.03 -14.49 -4.27
CA LEU A 216 -8.12 -13.82 -5.19
C LEU A 216 -8.58 -13.95 -6.65
N ILE A 217 -8.92 -15.16 -7.08
CA ILE A 217 -9.47 -15.42 -8.42
C ILE A 217 -10.78 -14.67 -8.61
N LEU A 218 -11.67 -14.67 -7.61
CA LEU A 218 -12.95 -13.95 -7.67
C LEU A 218 -12.75 -12.45 -7.87
N TYR A 219 -11.90 -11.80 -7.08
CA TYR A 219 -11.65 -10.36 -7.20
C TYR A 219 -10.92 -10.02 -8.49
N ALA A 220 -9.96 -10.84 -8.93
CA ALA A 220 -9.28 -10.65 -10.21
C ALA A 220 -10.23 -10.80 -11.40
N ALA A 221 -11.12 -11.81 -11.38
CA ALA A 221 -12.15 -12.00 -12.40
C ALA A 221 -13.12 -10.82 -12.41
N THR A 222 -13.58 -10.38 -11.24
CA THR A 222 -14.44 -9.20 -11.09
C THR A 222 -13.78 -7.97 -11.68
N ALA A 223 -12.50 -7.71 -11.36
CA ALA A 223 -11.74 -6.62 -11.96
C ALA A 223 -11.69 -6.72 -13.49
N ALA A 224 -11.34 -7.88 -14.03
CA ALA A 224 -11.27 -8.09 -15.47
C ALA A 224 -12.61 -7.84 -16.17
N THR A 225 -13.72 -8.31 -15.59
CA THR A 225 -15.07 -8.06 -16.10
C THR A 225 -15.40 -6.58 -16.11
N TYR A 226 -15.22 -5.87 -14.99
CA TYR A 226 -15.52 -4.43 -14.91
C TYR A 226 -14.62 -3.59 -15.81
N ILE A 227 -13.33 -3.92 -15.91
CA ILE A 227 -12.41 -3.24 -16.84
C ILE A 227 -12.90 -3.41 -18.28
N THR A 228 -13.33 -4.61 -18.66
CA THR A 228 -13.83 -4.91 -20.01
C THR A 228 -15.13 -4.17 -20.29
N LEU A 229 -16.08 -4.18 -19.36
CA LEU A 229 -17.36 -3.48 -19.48
C LEU A 229 -17.16 -1.97 -19.64
N GLU A 230 -16.31 -1.36 -18.82
CA GLU A 230 -16.04 0.08 -18.89
C GLU A 230 -15.26 0.47 -20.15
N ARG A 231 -14.32 -0.36 -20.62
CA ARG A 231 -13.67 -0.15 -21.92
C ARG A 231 -14.67 -0.23 -23.08
N ASN A 232 -15.59 -1.19 -23.05
CA ASN A 232 -16.61 -1.34 -24.09
C ASN A 232 -17.61 -0.17 -24.09
N ARG A 233 -17.97 0.33 -22.90
CA ARG A 233 -18.78 1.56 -22.75
C ARG A 233 -18.06 2.79 -23.30
N ALA A 234 -16.78 2.97 -22.95
CA ALA A 234 -15.98 4.09 -23.42
C ALA A 234 -15.74 4.06 -24.94
N LEU A 235 -15.65 2.88 -25.54
CA LEU A 235 -15.48 2.69 -26.98
C LEU A 235 -16.82 2.67 -27.77
N GLY A 236 -17.97 2.81 -27.11
CA GLY A 236 -19.29 2.85 -27.76
C GLY A 236 -19.70 1.53 -28.44
N LEU A 237 -19.01 0.42 -28.18
CA LEU A 237 -19.30 -0.88 -28.76
C LEU A 237 -20.51 -1.50 -28.04
N ARG A 238 -21.72 -1.10 -28.45
CA ARG A 238 -22.95 -1.84 -28.12
C ARG A 238 -22.94 -3.16 -28.89
N PRO A 239 -23.29 -4.31 -28.28
CA PRO A 239 -23.62 -5.50 -29.05
C PRO A 239 -24.82 -5.14 -29.93
N ALA A 240 -24.73 -5.42 -31.24
CA ALA A 240 -25.90 -5.39 -32.10
C ALA A 240 -26.94 -6.36 -31.51
N ALA A 241 -28.15 -5.85 -31.28
CA ALA A 241 -29.28 -6.61 -30.79
C ALA A 241 -29.69 -7.73 -31.76
#